data_AF-A0A368KUG9-F1
#
_entry.id   AF-A0A368KUG9-F1
#
_cell.length_a   1.000
_cell.length_b   1.000
_cell.length_c   1.000
_cell.angle_alpha   90.00
_cell.angle_beta   90.00
_cell.angle_gamma   90.00
#
_symmetry.space_group_name_H-M   'P 1'
#
loop_
_entity.id
_entity.type
_entity.pdbx_description
1 polymer ?
#
loop_
_entity_poly.entity_id
_entity_poly.type
_entity_poly.pdbx_seq_one_letter_code
_entity_poly.pdbx_strand_id
1 'polypeptide(L)'
;MAKAKETLPKKSPKKAASAVDNSIPWLEADKGYALGILAGKLVARNPQGKKLSSVPKTLKDTELAEQLLAACEWLAVHRTECLWQIETWMLRSLPVPREVLEAVWPDPDWSDMLRNLVVVAADAKGTPQASQTGLLRDVDAKKGMGVVDRDGETQWLKTPQIMIPHPILIDGIEDLREIAADMEFTQAVEQLFRPIFSATAEQNKSERITDFRQGKFDQLNFVTSLCRRLGYQVRGGYACNKVWENGTPMEARFWVGEGAPEYETYTDDLVFVDEEQKPQAIANVGPVTFSEGMRMASQIYAKRKVEQEEKEGDEA
;
A
#
# COMPACT_ATOMS: atom_id res chain seq x y z
N MET A 1 -45.40 -31.26 -54.48
CA MET A 1 -44.21 -30.72 -53.78
C MET A 1 -44.22 -31.22 -52.34
N ALA A 2 -43.34 -32.15 -51.98
CA ALA A 2 -43.00 -32.49 -50.60
C ALA A 2 -41.56 -33.00 -50.63
N LYS A 3 -40.60 -32.19 -50.16
CA LYS A 3 -39.17 -32.53 -50.14
C LYS A 3 -38.82 -33.19 -48.81
N ALA A 4 -38.14 -34.33 -48.92
CA ALA A 4 -37.49 -35.05 -47.83
C ALA A 4 -36.41 -34.17 -47.15
N LYS A 5 -36.32 -34.26 -45.82
CA LYS A 5 -35.26 -33.64 -45.01
C LYS A 5 -34.17 -34.68 -44.78
N GLU A 6 -33.01 -34.43 -45.37
CA GLU A 6 -31.76 -35.17 -45.18
C GLU A 6 -31.05 -34.61 -43.94
N THR A 7 -30.75 -35.47 -42.96
CA THR A 7 -30.05 -35.10 -41.73
C THR A 7 -28.53 -35.23 -41.90
N LEU A 8 -27.82 -34.10 -41.80
CA LEU A 8 -26.36 -34.03 -41.78
C LEU A 8 -25.78 -34.61 -40.46
N PRO A 9 -24.60 -35.26 -40.48
CA PRO A 9 -24.00 -35.89 -39.30
C PRO A 9 -23.40 -34.85 -38.33
N LYS A 10 -23.62 -35.08 -37.03
CA LYS A 10 -23.06 -34.26 -35.94
C LYS A 10 -21.54 -34.40 -35.88
N LYS A 11 -20.83 -33.31 -36.15
CA LYS A 11 -19.39 -33.16 -35.94
C LYS A 11 -19.10 -33.19 -34.43
N SER A 12 -18.34 -34.18 -33.96
CA SER A 12 -17.86 -34.23 -32.58
C SER A 12 -16.82 -33.13 -32.35
N PRO A 13 -16.91 -32.35 -31.26
CA PRO A 13 -15.94 -31.28 -31.00
C PRO A 13 -14.59 -31.89 -30.62
N LYS A 14 -13.56 -31.58 -31.42
CA LYS A 14 -12.16 -31.88 -31.11
C LYS A 14 -11.78 -31.18 -29.80
N LYS A 15 -11.32 -31.98 -28.83
CA LYS A 15 -10.75 -31.56 -27.55
C LYS A 15 -9.54 -30.67 -27.83
N ALA A 16 -9.63 -29.38 -27.51
CA ALA A 16 -8.49 -28.48 -27.55
C ALA A 16 -7.44 -28.98 -26.54
N ALA A 17 -6.23 -29.26 -27.04
CA ALA A 17 -5.08 -29.53 -26.19
C ALA A 17 -4.80 -28.26 -25.37
N SER A 18 -4.88 -28.37 -24.04
CA SER A 18 -4.57 -27.26 -23.14
C SER A 18 -3.08 -26.98 -23.21
N ALA A 19 -2.72 -25.73 -23.53
CA ALA A 19 -1.36 -25.24 -23.45
C ALA A 19 -0.79 -25.52 -22.04
N VAL A 20 0.41 -26.09 -21.99
CA VAL A 20 1.17 -26.23 -20.76
C VAL A 20 1.57 -24.83 -20.33
N ASP A 21 1.08 -24.40 -19.17
CA ASP A 21 1.43 -23.12 -18.58
C ASP A 21 2.83 -23.24 -17.98
N ASN A 22 3.84 -22.80 -18.74
CA ASN A 22 5.25 -22.83 -18.35
C ASN A 22 5.61 -21.80 -17.26
N SER A 23 4.65 -20.97 -16.80
CA SER A 23 4.89 -20.03 -15.70
C SER A 23 4.89 -20.69 -14.32
N ILE A 24 4.38 -21.92 -14.21
CA ILE A 24 4.24 -22.64 -12.94
C ILE A 24 5.34 -23.70 -12.84
N PRO A 25 6.24 -23.62 -11.84
CA PRO A 25 7.13 -24.71 -11.49
C PRO A 25 6.29 -25.86 -10.91
N TRP A 26 6.13 -26.93 -11.68
CA TRP A 26 5.35 -28.09 -11.29
C TRP A 26 6.22 -29.12 -10.56
N LEU A 27 5.76 -29.58 -9.40
CA LEU A 27 6.36 -30.66 -8.62
C LEU A 27 5.49 -31.90 -8.71
N GLU A 28 6.10 -33.01 -9.14
CA GLU A 28 5.38 -34.28 -9.32
C GLU A 28 4.79 -34.79 -8.00
N ALA A 29 3.57 -35.30 -8.10
CA ALA A 29 2.77 -35.86 -7.03
C ALA A 29 2.26 -37.26 -7.45
N ASP A 30 1.46 -37.87 -6.60
CA ASP A 30 0.94 -39.22 -6.83
C ASP A 30 0.12 -39.34 -8.13
N LYS A 31 0.20 -40.53 -8.74
CA LYS A 31 -0.62 -40.95 -9.90
C LYS A 31 -0.47 -40.04 -11.14
N GLY A 32 0.71 -39.43 -11.29
CA GLY A 32 1.03 -38.55 -12.42
C GLY A 32 0.38 -37.16 -12.34
N TYR A 33 -0.16 -36.78 -11.19
CA TYR A 33 -0.53 -35.40 -10.94
C TYR A 33 0.71 -34.59 -10.58
N ALA A 34 0.63 -33.27 -10.68
CA ALA A 34 1.66 -32.39 -10.12
C ALA A 34 1.01 -31.21 -9.41
N LEU A 35 1.69 -30.67 -8.40
CA LEU A 35 1.31 -29.50 -7.63
C LEU A 35 2.24 -28.32 -7.94
N GLY A 36 1.76 -27.11 -7.72
CA GLY A 36 2.55 -25.89 -7.89
C GLY A 36 1.88 -24.72 -7.20
N ILE A 37 2.55 -23.56 -7.22
CA ILE A 37 2.02 -22.30 -6.70
C ILE A 37 1.76 -21.36 -7.86
N LEU A 38 0.59 -20.74 -7.88
CA LEU A 38 0.28 -19.66 -8.81
C LEU A 38 -0.45 -18.55 -8.06
N ALA A 39 0.08 -17.33 -8.14
CA ALA A 39 -0.48 -16.16 -7.46
C ALA A 39 -0.79 -16.41 -5.97
N GLY A 40 0.18 -17.01 -5.25
CA GLY A 40 0.08 -17.33 -3.84
C GLY A 40 -0.90 -18.46 -3.49
N LYS A 41 -1.34 -19.26 -4.47
CA LYS A 41 -2.32 -20.33 -4.25
C LYS A 41 -1.81 -21.67 -4.77
N LEU A 42 -2.11 -22.73 -4.00
CA LEU A 42 -1.89 -24.10 -4.42
C LEU A 42 -2.75 -24.45 -5.64
N VAL A 43 -2.11 -24.94 -6.69
CA VAL A 43 -2.75 -25.42 -7.92
C VAL A 43 -2.30 -26.83 -8.25
N ALA A 44 -3.10 -27.55 -9.03
CA ALA A 44 -2.80 -28.91 -9.45
C ALA A 44 -2.93 -29.05 -10.97
N ARG A 45 -2.12 -29.92 -11.57
CA ARG A 45 -2.31 -30.43 -12.94
C ARG A 45 -2.57 -31.93 -12.91
N ASN A 46 -3.35 -32.41 -13.87
CA ASN A 46 -3.61 -33.82 -14.07
C ASN A 46 -2.51 -34.52 -14.89
N PRO A 47 -2.55 -35.86 -15.04
CA PRO A 47 -1.57 -36.61 -15.84
C PRO A 47 -1.54 -36.25 -17.33
N GLN A 48 -2.55 -35.56 -17.84
CA GLN A 48 -2.58 -35.04 -19.20
C GLN A 48 -1.97 -33.63 -19.31
N GLY A 49 -1.34 -33.13 -18.24
CA GLY A 49 -0.70 -31.81 -18.18
C GLY A 49 -1.68 -30.64 -18.05
N LYS A 50 -2.98 -30.90 -17.86
CA LYS A 50 -4.00 -29.85 -17.76
C LYS A 50 -4.14 -29.37 -16.31
N LYS A 51 -4.01 -28.06 -16.10
CA LYS A 51 -4.34 -27.41 -14.83
C LYS A 51 -5.81 -27.63 -14.46
N LEU A 52 -6.05 -27.99 -13.21
CA LEU A 52 -7.38 -28.22 -12.64
C LEU A 52 -7.95 -26.92 -12.06
N SER A 53 -9.27 -26.84 -11.99
CA SER A 53 -9.99 -25.72 -11.34
C SER A 53 -9.87 -25.75 -9.82
N SER A 54 -9.55 -26.90 -9.24
CA SER A 54 -9.34 -27.08 -7.82
C SER A 54 -8.35 -28.23 -7.56
N VAL A 55 -7.68 -28.18 -6.42
CA VAL A 55 -6.78 -29.25 -5.97
C VAL A 55 -7.63 -30.40 -5.41
N PRO A 56 -7.54 -31.63 -5.96
CA PRO A 56 -8.22 -32.80 -5.42
C PRO A 56 -7.90 -33.05 -3.95
N LYS A 57 -8.89 -33.51 -3.17
CA LYS A 57 -8.71 -33.77 -1.73
C LYS A 57 -7.57 -34.75 -1.45
N THR A 58 -7.45 -35.81 -2.25
CA THR A 58 -6.36 -36.81 -2.11
C THR A 58 -4.97 -36.22 -2.31
N LEU A 59 -4.83 -35.09 -3.01
CA LEU A 59 -3.56 -34.38 -3.15
C LEU A 59 -3.36 -33.34 -2.04
N LYS A 60 -4.44 -32.71 -1.55
CA LYS A 60 -4.35 -31.71 -0.47
C LYS A 60 -3.80 -32.27 0.83
N ASP A 61 -4.08 -33.53 1.10
CA ASP A 61 -3.68 -34.21 2.33
C ASP A 61 -2.27 -34.85 2.21
N THR A 62 -1.49 -34.48 1.18
CA THR A 62 -0.12 -34.97 0.98
C THR A 62 0.89 -34.02 1.61
N GLU A 63 2.02 -34.55 2.05
CA GLU A 63 3.13 -33.76 2.61
C GLU A 63 3.58 -32.65 1.63
N LEU A 64 3.63 -32.94 0.32
CA LEU A 64 3.97 -31.94 -0.69
C LEU A 64 2.98 -30.77 -0.72
N ALA A 65 1.67 -31.04 -0.59
CA ALA A 65 0.67 -29.99 -0.52
C ALA A 65 0.78 -29.16 0.76
N GLU A 66 1.05 -29.80 1.90
CA GLU A 66 1.29 -29.10 3.17
C GLU A 66 2.50 -28.16 3.08
N GLN A 67 3.63 -28.63 2.52
CA GLN A 67 4.82 -27.80 2.32
C GLN A 67 4.56 -26.62 1.37
N LEU A 68 3.84 -26.85 0.27
CA LEU A 68 3.49 -25.78 -0.67
C LEU A 68 2.49 -24.78 -0.09
N LEU A 69 1.57 -25.22 0.77
CA LEU A 69 0.66 -24.33 1.49
C LEU A 69 1.40 -23.47 2.50
N ALA A 70 2.31 -24.06 3.29
CA ALA A 70 3.18 -23.32 4.19
C ALA A 70 4.04 -22.30 3.42
N ALA A 71 4.53 -22.66 2.23
CA ALA A 71 5.25 -21.73 1.35
C ALA A 71 4.33 -20.59 0.85
N CYS A 72 3.06 -20.86 0.52
CA CYS A 72 2.10 -19.80 0.16
C CYS A 72 1.87 -18.83 1.32
N GLU A 73 1.73 -19.35 2.55
CA GLU A 73 1.57 -18.52 3.75
C GLU A 73 2.81 -17.67 4.01
N TRP A 74 4.01 -18.26 3.90
CA TRP A 74 5.27 -17.54 4.05
C TRP A 74 5.42 -16.43 3.00
N LEU A 75 5.10 -16.69 1.73
CA LEU A 75 5.12 -15.68 0.67
C LEU A 75 4.15 -14.51 0.97
N ALA A 76 2.97 -14.79 1.53
CA ALA A 76 2.03 -13.74 1.91
C ALA A 76 2.55 -12.86 3.05
N VAL A 77 3.24 -13.47 4.03
CA VAL A 77 3.92 -12.75 5.11
C VAL A 77 5.07 -11.90 4.55
N HIS A 78 5.94 -12.51 3.74
CA HIS A 78 7.07 -11.83 3.09
C HIS A 78 6.61 -10.61 2.29
N ARG A 79 5.57 -10.76 1.47
CA ARG A 79 4.99 -9.64 0.72
C ARG A 79 4.55 -8.51 1.65
N THR A 80 3.94 -8.83 2.79
CA THR A 80 3.52 -7.83 3.79
C THR A 80 4.72 -7.12 4.42
N GLU A 81 5.80 -7.86 4.71
CA GLU A 81 7.04 -7.31 5.25
C GLU A 81 7.75 -6.36 4.27
N CYS A 82 7.81 -6.73 2.98
CA CYS A 82 8.31 -5.87 1.90
C CYS A 82 7.57 -4.53 1.88
N LEU A 83 6.23 -4.59 1.91
CA LEU A 83 5.37 -3.40 1.89
C LEU A 83 5.69 -2.48 3.07
N TRP A 84 5.69 -3.02 4.29
CA TRP A 84 5.99 -2.25 5.50
C TRP A 84 7.39 -1.65 5.50
N GLN A 85 8.37 -2.36 4.96
CA GLN A 85 9.73 -1.86 4.90
C GLN A 85 9.87 -0.69 3.90
N ILE A 86 9.17 -0.73 2.77
CA ILE A 86 9.14 0.36 1.79
C ILE A 86 8.37 1.56 2.33
N GLU A 87 7.21 1.34 2.97
CA GLU A 87 6.48 2.41 3.67
C GLU A 87 7.35 3.05 4.76
N THR A 88 8.15 2.26 5.46
CA THR A 88 9.10 2.76 6.45
C THR A 88 10.17 3.64 5.82
N TRP A 89 10.74 3.24 4.67
CA TRP A 89 11.68 4.08 3.93
C TRP A 89 11.04 5.41 3.52
N MET A 90 9.79 5.38 3.07
CA MET A 90 9.02 6.56 2.68
C MET A 90 8.72 7.51 3.86
N LEU A 91 8.04 6.99 4.88
CA LEU A 91 7.55 7.78 6.02
C LEU A 91 8.66 8.33 6.90
N ARG A 92 9.85 7.71 6.86
CA ARG A 92 11.02 8.16 7.61
C ARG A 92 12.07 8.87 6.74
N SER A 93 11.80 9.02 5.44
CA SER A 93 12.73 9.60 4.46
C SER A 93 14.15 9.02 4.57
N LEU A 94 14.25 7.70 4.72
CA LEU A 94 15.55 7.05 4.90
C LEU A 94 16.28 6.95 3.55
N PRO A 95 17.56 7.35 3.49
CA PRO A 95 18.40 7.01 2.35
C PRO A 95 18.49 5.49 2.23
N VAL A 96 18.18 4.98 1.05
CA VAL A 96 18.27 3.56 0.69
C VAL A 96 19.52 3.37 -0.18
N PRO A 97 20.54 2.65 0.32
CA PRO A 97 21.73 2.35 -0.46
C PRO A 97 21.37 1.61 -1.75
N ARG A 98 22.08 1.93 -2.82
CA ARG A 98 21.92 1.28 -4.13
C ARG A 98 22.11 -0.23 -4.02
N GLU A 99 23.07 -0.68 -3.24
CA GLU A 99 23.39 -2.10 -3.05
C GLU A 99 22.22 -2.85 -2.40
N VAL A 100 21.44 -2.18 -1.54
CA VAL A 100 20.23 -2.76 -0.95
C VAL A 100 19.18 -2.97 -2.05
N LEU A 101 18.96 -1.95 -2.89
CA LEU A 101 18.02 -2.06 -4.02
C LEU A 101 18.44 -3.16 -5.00
N GLU A 102 19.72 -3.23 -5.36
CA GLU A 102 20.25 -4.27 -6.23
C GLU A 102 20.07 -5.67 -5.66
N ALA A 103 20.21 -5.83 -4.34
CA ALA A 103 20.03 -7.11 -3.66
C ALA A 103 18.56 -7.56 -3.62
N VAL A 104 17.62 -6.62 -3.44
CA VAL A 104 16.18 -6.96 -3.31
C VAL A 104 15.44 -6.96 -4.64
N TRP A 105 15.92 -6.24 -5.67
CA TRP A 105 15.23 -6.14 -6.97
C TRP A 105 14.95 -7.47 -7.68
N PRO A 106 15.80 -8.52 -7.59
CA PRO A 106 15.49 -9.82 -8.18
C PRO A 106 14.26 -10.52 -7.55
N ASP A 107 13.86 -10.11 -6.35
CA ASP A 107 12.65 -10.59 -5.70
C ASP A 107 11.40 -9.92 -6.34
N PRO A 108 10.44 -10.70 -6.85
CA PRO A 108 9.24 -10.17 -7.48
C PRO A 108 8.37 -9.31 -6.55
N ASP A 109 8.28 -9.61 -5.25
CA ASP A 109 7.45 -8.84 -4.32
C ASP A 109 8.09 -7.47 -4.04
N TRP A 110 9.41 -7.43 -3.86
CA TRP A 110 10.15 -6.18 -3.71
C TRP A 110 10.07 -5.31 -4.97
N SER A 111 10.37 -5.88 -6.14
CA SER A 111 10.39 -5.12 -7.39
C SER A 111 8.99 -4.66 -7.81
N ASP A 112 7.93 -5.44 -7.57
CA ASP A 112 6.54 -5.02 -7.80
C ASP A 112 6.18 -3.80 -6.92
N MET A 113 6.59 -3.81 -5.65
CA MET A 113 6.24 -2.75 -4.71
C MET A 113 7.06 -1.47 -4.86
N LEU A 114 8.32 -1.61 -5.25
CA LEU A 114 9.21 -0.46 -5.49
C LEU A 114 8.94 0.22 -6.83
N ARG A 115 8.47 -0.53 -7.82
CA ARG A 115 8.21 -0.02 -9.16
C ARG A 115 7.14 1.07 -9.10
N ASN A 116 7.34 2.09 -9.92
CA ASN A 116 6.54 3.31 -10.01
C ASN A 116 6.58 4.22 -8.79
N LEU A 117 7.31 3.90 -7.72
CA LEU A 117 7.54 4.88 -6.67
C LEU A 117 8.40 6.01 -7.20
N VAL A 118 8.04 7.23 -6.84
CA VAL A 118 8.90 8.39 -7.01
C VAL A 118 10.11 8.19 -6.11
N VAL A 119 11.29 8.26 -6.72
CA VAL A 119 12.57 8.21 -6.05
C VAL A 119 13.35 9.46 -6.39
N VAL A 120 14.16 9.91 -5.44
CA VAL A 120 15.06 11.06 -5.59
C VAL A 120 16.48 10.58 -5.33
N ALA A 121 17.42 10.89 -6.22
CA ALA A 121 18.82 10.58 -5.96
C ALA A 121 19.30 11.30 -4.69
N ALA A 122 20.10 10.62 -3.87
CA ALA A 122 20.72 11.23 -2.70
C ALA A 122 22.25 11.07 -2.75
N ASP A 123 22.97 12.13 -2.37
CA ASP A 123 24.42 12.08 -2.25
C ASP A 123 24.87 11.12 -1.14
N ALA A 124 26.17 10.89 -0.97
CA ALA A 124 26.69 9.98 0.06
C ALA A 124 26.35 10.38 1.51
N LYS A 125 25.88 11.61 1.76
CA LYS A 125 25.43 12.09 3.08
C LYS A 125 23.92 11.93 3.28
N GLY A 126 23.19 11.47 2.28
CA GLY A 126 21.74 11.32 2.32
C GLY A 126 21.00 12.60 1.94
N THR A 127 21.67 13.55 1.29
CA THR A 127 21.05 14.81 0.86
C THR A 127 20.33 14.59 -0.47
N PRO A 128 19.01 14.86 -0.57
CA PRO A 128 18.27 14.68 -1.81
C PRO A 128 18.69 15.68 -2.89
N GLN A 129 18.76 15.20 -4.13
CA GLN A 129 19.03 15.98 -5.33
C GLN A 129 17.73 16.08 -6.14
N ALA A 130 16.93 17.13 -5.88
CA ALA A 130 15.59 17.27 -6.46
C ALA A 130 15.54 17.23 -8.00
N SER A 131 16.62 17.66 -8.68
CA SER A 131 16.74 17.57 -10.14
C SER A 131 16.92 16.14 -10.68
N GLN A 132 17.18 15.17 -9.81
CA GLN A 132 17.32 13.75 -10.15
C GLN A 132 16.17 12.96 -9.51
N THR A 133 14.95 13.32 -9.91
CA THR A 133 13.70 12.73 -9.44
C THR A 133 13.01 11.99 -10.58
N GLY A 134 12.41 10.83 -10.29
CA GLY A 134 11.57 10.12 -11.26
C GLY A 134 10.88 8.90 -10.69
N LEU A 135 10.01 8.30 -11.49
CA LEU A 135 9.28 7.06 -11.19
C LEU A 135 10.21 5.87 -11.44
N LEU A 136 10.48 5.07 -10.41
CA LEU A 136 11.39 3.94 -10.50
C LEU A 136 10.86 2.86 -11.45
N ARG A 137 11.67 2.46 -12.42
CA ARG A 137 11.33 1.45 -13.42
C ARG A 137 12.25 0.26 -13.38
N ASP A 138 13.51 0.42 -13.04
CA ASP A 138 14.45 -0.69 -13.01
C ASP A 138 15.63 -0.44 -12.06
N VAL A 139 16.27 -1.52 -11.63
CA VAL A 139 17.52 -1.48 -10.88
C VAL A 139 18.47 -2.49 -11.51
N ASP A 140 19.61 -2.00 -12.00
CA ASP A 140 20.62 -2.79 -12.68
C ASP A 140 22.01 -2.50 -12.10
N ALA A 141 22.75 -3.56 -11.76
CA ALA A 141 24.06 -3.46 -11.13
C ALA A 141 25.10 -2.66 -11.93
N LYS A 142 24.96 -2.59 -13.26
CA LYS A 142 25.89 -1.86 -14.14
C LYS A 142 25.36 -0.48 -14.52
N LYS A 143 24.07 -0.35 -14.79
CA LYS A 143 23.45 0.88 -15.30
C LYS A 143 23.02 1.83 -14.19
N GLY A 144 22.60 1.31 -13.03
CA GLY A 144 22.07 2.08 -11.91
C GLY A 144 20.55 1.94 -11.80
N MET A 145 19.87 3.05 -11.48
CA MET A 145 18.44 3.07 -11.20
C MET A 145 17.76 3.70 -12.41
N GLY A 146 17.00 2.89 -13.15
CA GLY A 146 16.22 3.35 -14.29
C GLY A 146 14.97 4.07 -13.77
N VAL A 147 14.79 5.32 -14.13
CA VAL A 147 13.61 6.11 -13.78
C VAL A 147 12.99 6.76 -15.01
N VAL A 148 11.71 7.09 -14.92
CA VAL A 148 11.03 8.02 -15.84
C VAL A 148 10.87 9.35 -15.13
N ASP A 149 11.39 10.42 -15.68
CA ASP A 149 11.30 11.76 -15.08
C ASP A 149 9.96 12.47 -15.36
N ARG A 150 9.88 13.73 -14.96
CA ARG A 150 8.70 14.60 -15.12
C ARG A 150 8.39 14.90 -16.59
N ASP A 151 9.38 14.80 -17.47
CA ASP A 151 9.22 15.01 -18.91
C ASP A 151 8.85 13.71 -19.65
N GLY A 152 8.71 12.60 -18.91
CA GLY A 152 8.44 11.27 -19.47
C GLY A 152 9.67 10.60 -20.08
N GLU A 153 10.86 11.18 -19.92
CA GLU A 153 12.09 10.62 -20.46
C GLU A 153 12.66 9.54 -19.53
N THR A 154 13.21 8.48 -20.14
CA THR A 154 13.87 7.41 -19.38
C THR A 154 15.34 7.75 -19.16
N GLN A 155 15.76 7.75 -17.90
CA GLN A 155 17.14 8.01 -17.50
C GLN A 155 17.64 6.97 -16.51
N TRP A 156 18.97 6.82 -16.42
CA TRP A 156 19.64 5.95 -15.45
C TRP A 156 20.41 6.79 -14.44
N LEU A 157 19.96 6.78 -13.19
CA LEU A 157 20.60 7.48 -12.09
C LEU A 157 21.80 6.66 -11.60
N LYS A 158 23.00 7.25 -11.65
CA LYS A 158 24.24 6.66 -11.12
C LYS A 158 24.58 7.24 -9.75
N THR A 159 23.65 7.05 -8.82
CA THR A 159 23.76 7.55 -7.44
C THR A 159 24.09 6.40 -6.47
N PRO A 160 24.86 6.63 -5.39
CA PRO A 160 25.13 5.60 -4.38
C PRO A 160 23.89 5.25 -3.56
N GLN A 161 22.91 6.15 -3.48
CA GLN A 161 21.66 5.92 -2.77
C GLN A 161 20.52 6.77 -3.32
N ILE A 162 19.29 6.38 -3.00
CA ILE A 162 18.07 7.11 -3.31
C ILE A 162 17.26 7.33 -2.04
N MET A 163 16.33 8.26 -2.10
CA MET A 163 15.26 8.42 -1.13
C MET A 163 13.93 8.11 -1.78
N ILE A 164 13.01 7.55 -1.01
CA ILE A 164 11.60 7.48 -1.36
C ILE A 164 10.95 8.61 -0.56
N PRO A 165 10.70 9.80 -1.14
CA PRO A 165 10.14 10.91 -0.38
C PRO A 165 8.67 10.68 -0.04
N HIS A 166 8.23 11.24 1.09
CA HIS A 166 6.81 11.47 1.32
C HIS A 166 6.26 12.42 0.24
N PRO A 167 5.03 12.22 -0.29
CA PRO A 167 4.46 13.02 -1.37
C PRO A 167 4.48 14.53 -1.16
N ILE A 168 4.31 15.00 0.08
CA ILE A 168 4.38 16.44 0.39
C ILE A 168 5.76 17.07 0.15
N LEU A 169 6.81 16.24 0.08
CA LEU A 169 8.19 16.66 -0.18
C LEU A 169 8.58 16.56 -1.66
N ILE A 170 7.67 16.06 -2.52
CA ILE A 170 7.94 15.88 -3.94
C ILE A 170 7.64 17.19 -4.66
N ASP A 171 8.68 17.83 -5.18
CA ASP A 171 8.52 18.95 -6.11
C ASP A 171 7.90 18.47 -7.43
N GLY A 172 6.87 19.18 -7.90
CA GLY A 172 6.16 18.80 -9.13
C GLY A 172 5.42 17.47 -9.08
N ILE A 173 4.84 17.13 -7.92
CA ILE A 173 4.05 15.90 -7.77
C ILE A 173 2.90 15.79 -8.78
N GLU A 174 2.30 16.90 -9.20
CA GLU A 174 1.20 16.87 -10.19
C GLU A 174 1.69 16.40 -11.56
N ASP A 175 2.85 16.87 -12.02
CA ASP A 175 3.44 16.40 -13.29
C ASP A 175 3.71 14.88 -13.24
N LEU A 176 4.22 14.39 -12.11
CA LEU A 176 4.47 12.95 -11.92
C LEU A 176 3.17 12.14 -11.85
N ARG A 177 2.07 12.72 -11.33
CA ARG A 177 0.75 12.08 -11.37
C ARG A 177 0.19 12.02 -12.78
N GLU A 178 0.38 13.07 -13.58
CA GLU A 178 0.00 13.10 -14.99
C GLU A 178 0.75 12.02 -15.77
N ILE A 179 2.08 11.96 -15.64
CA ILE A 179 2.90 10.89 -16.25
C ILE A 179 2.45 9.50 -15.79
N ALA A 180 2.19 9.30 -14.50
CA ALA A 180 1.72 8.01 -14.00
C ALA A 180 0.35 7.63 -14.58
N ALA A 181 -0.56 8.59 -14.78
CA ALA A 181 -1.85 8.36 -15.39
C ALA A 181 -1.72 8.02 -16.89
N ASP A 182 -0.96 8.82 -17.63
CA ASP A 182 -0.73 8.65 -19.08
C ASP A 182 -0.05 7.32 -19.42
N MET A 183 0.87 6.88 -18.56
CA MET A 183 1.58 5.61 -18.74
C MET A 183 0.88 4.41 -18.07
N GLU A 184 -0.30 4.61 -17.48
CA GLU A 184 -1.07 3.61 -16.73
C GLU A 184 -0.24 2.92 -15.61
N PHE A 185 0.62 3.69 -14.96
CA PHE A 185 1.43 3.20 -13.85
C PHE A 185 0.60 3.06 -12.58
N THR A 186 0.75 1.92 -11.92
CA THR A 186 0.13 1.62 -10.62
C THR A 186 1.20 1.49 -9.56
N GLN A 187 0.91 1.93 -8.34
CA GLN A 187 1.82 1.79 -7.20
C GLN A 187 1.18 0.83 -6.20
N ALA A 188 1.96 -0.15 -5.71
CA ALA A 188 1.51 -1.01 -4.62
C ALA A 188 1.46 -0.26 -3.28
N VAL A 189 2.39 0.69 -3.09
CA VAL A 189 2.38 1.64 -1.97
C VAL A 189 1.71 2.93 -2.44
N GLU A 190 0.70 3.39 -1.71
CA GLU A 190 0.05 4.67 -1.98
C GLU A 190 1.02 5.82 -1.65
N GLN A 191 1.78 6.28 -2.65
CA GLN A 191 2.69 7.42 -2.54
C GLN A 191 2.14 8.63 -3.32
N LEU A 192 2.02 8.55 -4.64
CA LEU A 192 1.61 9.69 -5.49
C LEU A 192 0.23 10.24 -5.10
N PHE A 193 -0.74 9.35 -4.90
CA PHE A 193 -2.13 9.71 -4.65
C PHE A 193 -2.50 9.73 -3.16
N ARG A 194 -1.50 9.54 -2.29
CA ARG A 194 -1.70 9.66 -0.85
C ARG A 194 -2.14 11.09 -0.53
N PRO A 195 -3.24 11.29 0.23
CA PRO A 195 -3.69 12.62 0.62
C PRO A 195 -2.61 13.38 1.38
N ILE A 196 -2.33 14.61 0.95
CA ILE A 196 -1.38 15.52 1.58
C ILE A 196 -2.11 16.71 2.20
N PHE A 197 -1.61 17.19 3.34
CA PHE A 197 -2.17 18.35 4.02
C PHE A 197 -1.05 19.31 4.39
N SER A 198 -1.20 20.57 3.99
CA SER A 198 -0.30 21.66 4.37
C SER A 198 -0.95 22.51 5.43
N ALA A 199 -0.17 22.91 6.44
CA ALA A 199 -0.67 23.81 7.47
C ALA A 199 -1.01 25.18 6.88
N THR A 200 -2.20 25.68 7.18
CA THR A 200 -2.60 27.04 6.81
C THR A 200 -1.87 28.07 7.68
N ALA A 201 -1.81 29.33 7.21
CA ALA A 201 -1.22 30.42 7.99
C ALA A 201 -1.89 30.63 9.35
N GLU A 202 -3.17 30.28 9.49
CA GLU A 202 -3.89 30.38 10.76
C GLU A 202 -3.58 29.19 11.68
N GLN A 203 -3.57 27.97 11.14
CA GLN A 203 -3.20 26.78 11.91
C GLN A 203 -1.77 26.89 12.47
N ASN A 204 -0.84 27.49 11.72
CA ASN A 204 0.54 27.74 12.18
C ASN A 204 0.64 28.59 13.45
N LYS A 205 -0.39 29.36 13.81
CA LYS A 205 -0.42 30.17 15.05
C LYS A 205 -0.96 29.39 16.26
N SER A 206 -1.42 28.16 16.05
CA SER A 206 -2.03 27.30 17.07
C SER A 206 -1.03 26.24 17.57
N GLU A 207 -1.42 25.54 18.63
CA GLU A 207 -0.77 24.33 19.15
C GLU A 207 -1.60 23.05 18.91
N ARG A 208 -2.76 23.22 18.27
CA ARG A 208 -3.77 22.17 18.08
C ARG A 208 -4.63 22.41 16.85
N ILE A 209 -5.17 21.34 16.30
CA ILE A 209 -6.15 21.36 15.21
C ILE A 209 -7.52 20.99 15.76
N THR A 210 -8.46 21.92 15.64
CA THR A 210 -9.82 21.82 16.19
C THR A 210 -10.86 21.34 15.17
N ASP A 211 -10.46 21.19 13.90
CA ASP A 211 -11.34 20.92 12.75
C ASP A 211 -12.11 19.58 12.87
N PHE A 212 -11.62 18.68 13.73
CA PHE A 212 -12.15 17.34 13.94
C PHE A 212 -12.86 17.17 15.29
N ARG A 213 -13.20 18.26 15.98
CA ARG A 213 -13.94 18.21 17.25
C ARG A 213 -15.38 17.73 17.04
N GLN A 214 -15.96 17.16 18.10
CA GLN A 214 -17.38 16.78 18.19
C GLN A 214 -17.79 15.69 17.19
N GLY A 215 -16.84 14.87 16.73
CA GLY A 215 -17.14 13.70 15.91
C GLY A 215 -17.71 12.58 16.75
N LYS A 216 -19.03 12.39 16.69
CA LYS A 216 -19.76 11.41 17.47
C LYS A 216 -19.55 9.98 16.96
N PHE A 217 -19.29 9.06 17.87
CA PHE A 217 -19.38 7.61 17.66
C PHE A 217 -20.32 7.01 18.70
N ASP A 218 -21.21 6.11 18.28
CA ASP A 218 -22.18 5.48 19.19
C ASP A 218 -21.47 4.69 20.32
N GLN A 219 -20.26 4.17 20.06
CA GLN A 219 -19.45 3.43 21.03
C GLN A 219 -17.94 3.71 20.85
N LEU A 220 -17.21 3.83 21.96
CA LEU A 220 -15.75 3.96 21.98
C LEU A 220 -15.04 2.76 21.31
N ASN A 221 -15.60 1.55 21.42
CA ASN A 221 -15.05 0.36 20.76
C ASN A 221 -15.02 0.49 19.22
N PHE A 222 -15.93 1.26 18.60
CA PHE A 222 -16.01 1.42 17.16
C PHE A 222 -14.85 2.27 16.65
N VAL A 223 -14.59 3.42 17.28
CA VAL A 223 -13.47 4.29 16.90
C VAL A 223 -12.13 3.65 17.24
N THR A 224 -11.99 2.96 18.38
CA THR A 224 -10.74 2.28 18.75
C THR A 224 -10.44 1.07 17.84
N SER A 225 -11.46 0.32 17.42
CA SER A 225 -11.31 -0.76 16.42
C SER A 225 -10.98 -0.22 15.03
N LEU A 226 -11.53 0.95 14.66
CA LEU A 226 -11.15 1.65 13.44
C LEU A 226 -9.68 2.07 13.46
N CYS A 227 -9.21 2.68 14.55
CA CYS A 227 -7.80 3.08 14.71
C CYS A 227 -6.85 1.89 14.48
N ARG A 228 -7.11 0.74 15.13
CA ARG A 228 -6.30 -0.47 14.96
C ARG A 228 -6.28 -0.97 13.51
N ARG A 229 -7.42 -0.95 12.82
CA ARG A 229 -7.54 -1.36 11.42
C ARG A 229 -6.76 -0.44 10.48
N LEU A 230 -6.67 0.84 10.82
CA LEU A 230 -5.87 1.83 10.10
C LEU A 230 -4.38 1.82 10.51
N GLY A 231 -3.99 0.97 11.47
CA GLY A 231 -2.60 0.87 11.94
C GLY A 231 -2.23 1.83 13.07
N TYR A 232 -3.19 2.56 13.65
CA TYR A 232 -2.93 3.52 14.72
C TYR A 232 -3.10 2.87 16.10
N GLN A 233 -2.10 3.07 16.96
CA GLN A 233 -2.19 2.69 18.37
C GLN A 233 -3.08 3.67 19.12
N VAL A 234 -3.83 3.19 20.12
CA VAL A 234 -4.61 4.06 21.00
C VAL A 234 -3.99 4.05 22.40
N ARG A 235 -3.60 5.22 22.91
CA ARG A 235 -3.00 5.41 24.24
C ARG A 235 -3.64 6.60 24.94
N GLY A 236 -4.19 6.39 26.13
CA GLY A 236 -4.78 7.46 26.96
C GLY A 236 -5.86 8.25 26.23
N GLY A 237 -6.70 7.59 25.44
CA GLY A 237 -7.76 8.20 24.64
C GLY A 237 -7.32 8.87 23.34
N TYR A 238 -6.02 8.82 23.00
CA TYR A 238 -5.49 9.34 21.74
C TYR A 238 -5.18 8.22 20.75
N ALA A 239 -5.60 8.37 19.50
CA ALA A 239 -4.97 7.69 18.37
C ALA A 239 -3.61 8.34 18.11
N CYS A 240 -2.56 7.52 18.05
CA CYS A 240 -1.17 7.97 17.92
C CYS A 240 -0.57 7.56 16.58
N ASN A 241 0.06 8.52 15.90
CA ASN A 241 0.87 8.30 14.71
C ASN A 241 2.27 8.90 14.91
N LYS A 242 3.29 8.05 14.97
CA LYS A 242 4.68 8.46 15.17
C LYS A 242 5.38 8.59 13.82
N VAL A 243 5.89 9.78 13.54
CA VAL A 243 6.55 10.13 12.28
C VAL A 243 7.99 10.53 12.58
N TRP A 244 8.93 10.14 11.72
CA TRP A 244 10.31 10.63 11.78
C TRP A 244 10.54 11.60 10.64
N GLU A 245 10.90 12.83 10.98
CA GLU A 245 11.17 13.87 10.00
C GLU A 245 12.53 14.48 10.31
N ASN A 246 13.44 14.45 9.31
CA ASN A 246 14.83 14.86 9.48
C ASN A 246 15.53 14.18 10.67
N GLY A 247 15.23 12.90 10.91
CA GLY A 247 15.78 12.12 12.01
C GLY A 247 15.17 12.41 13.38
N THR A 248 14.29 13.41 13.50
CA THR A 248 13.62 13.77 14.75
C THR A 248 12.22 13.16 14.76
N PRO A 249 11.88 12.30 15.73
CA PRO A 249 10.53 11.79 15.82
C PRO A 249 9.60 12.76 16.53
N MET A 250 8.40 12.84 15.99
CA MET A 250 7.28 13.56 16.56
C MET A 250 6.05 12.66 16.48
N GLU A 251 5.12 12.82 17.41
CA GLU A 251 3.90 12.02 17.45
C GLU A 251 2.67 12.91 17.30
N ALA A 252 1.89 12.66 16.25
CA ALA A 252 0.55 13.20 16.11
C ALA A 252 -0.41 12.41 17.01
N ARG A 253 -1.25 13.12 17.77
CA ARG A 253 -2.22 12.56 18.72
C ARG A 253 -3.59 13.12 18.47
N PHE A 254 -4.51 12.29 18.04
CA PHE A 254 -5.90 12.68 17.83
C PHE A 254 -6.78 12.10 18.92
N TRP A 255 -7.50 12.95 19.65
CA TRP A 255 -8.39 12.49 20.72
C TRP A 255 -9.61 11.75 20.14
N VAL A 256 -9.78 10.51 20.56
CA VAL A 256 -10.91 9.64 20.19
C VAL A 256 -11.80 9.26 21.38
N GLY A 257 -11.40 9.66 22.59
CA GLY A 257 -12.15 9.50 23.83
C GLY A 257 -11.64 8.42 24.77
N GLU A 258 -12.19 8.42 25.98
CA GLU A 258 -11.82 7.53 27.09
C GLU A 258 -13.06 7.02 27.83
N GLY A 259 -12.90 5.98 28.65
CA GLY A 259 -13.98 5.39 29.43
C GLY A 259 -14.40 3.99 28.96
N ALA A 260 -15.66 3.63 29.22
CA ALA A 260 -16.18 2.30 28.92
C ALA A 260 -16.35 2.07 27.40
N PRO A 261 -15.92 0.92 26.85
CA PRO A 261 -15.96 0.65 25.41
C PRO A 261 -17.34 0.80 24.75
N GLU A 262 -18.41 0.55 25.48
CA GLU A 262 -19.81 0.57 25.02
C GLU A 262 -20.47 1.95 25.12
N TYR A 263 -19.79 2.95 25.68
CA TYR A 263 -20.33 4.30 25.81
C TYR A 263 -20.04 5.14 24.58
N GLU A 264 -20.95 6.07 24.32
CA GLU A 264 -20.78 7.12 23.31
C GLU A 264 -19.50 7.91 23.57
N THR A 265 -18.85 8.33 22.47
CA THR A 265 -17.66 9.17 22.53
C THR A 265 -17.67 10.24 21.46
N TYR A 266 -16.92 11.30 21.70
CA TYR A 266 -16.73 12.43 20.81
C TYR A 266 -15.24 12.65 20.59
N THR A 267 -14.86 12.85 19.33
CA THR A 267 -13.50 13.27 18.99
C THR A 267 -13.24 14.70 19.46
N ASP A 268 -11.97 15.01 19.72
CA ASP A 268 -11.52 16.36 20.11
C ASP A 268 -10.24 16.71 19.33
N ASP A 269 -9.36 17.53 19.91
CA ASP A 269 -8.17 18.06 19.25
C ASP A 269 -7.24 16.99 18.66
N LEU A 270 -6.65 17.35 17.52
CA LEU A 270 -5.37 16.79 17.07
C LEU A 270 -4.24 17.69 17.58
N VAL A 271 -3.30 17.11 18.30
CA VAL A 271 -2.09 17.77 18.82
C VAL A 271 -0.83 17.04 18.36
N PHE A 272 0.31 17.70 18.44
CA PHE A 272 1.61 17.13 18.11
C PHE A 272 2.54 17.23 19.31
N VAL A 273 3.28 16.16 19.59
CA VAL A 273 4.23 16.12 20.71
C VAL A 273 5.61 15.67 20.26
N ASP A 274 6.64 16.20 20.90
CA ASP A 274 8.03 15.76 20.70
C ASP A 274 8.37 14.48 21.47
N GLU A 275 9.64 14.06 21.42
CA GLU A 275 10.15 12.91 22.16
C GLU A 275 9.94 13.04 23.69
N GLU A 276 10.05 14.25 24.23
CA GLU A 276 9.84 14.57 25.64
C GLU A 276 8.36 14.65 26.02
N GLN A 277 7.46 14.29 25.10
CA GLN A 277 6.01 14.31 25.27
C GLN A 277 5.42 15.71 25.45
N LYS A 278 6.17 16.75 25.05
CA LYS A 278 5.73 18.14 25.15
C LYS A 278 4.94 18.54 23.90
N PRO A 279 3.74 19.14 24.07
CA PRO A 279 3.00 19.74 22.95
C PRO A 279 3.84 20.75 22.18
N GLN A 280 3.71 20.74 20.86
CA GLN A 280 4.41 21.64 19.96
C GLN A 280 3.44 22.59 19.27
N ALA A 281 3.87 23.83 19.07
CA ALA A 281 3.20 24.76 18.15
C ALA A 281 3.24 24.19 16.73
N ILE A 282 2.16 24.38 15.96
CA ILE A 282 2.05 23.85 14.59
C ILE A 282 3.17 24.39 13.69
N ALA A 283 3.61 25.65 13.90
CA ALA A 283 4.76 26.22 13.19
C ALA A 283 6.09 25.45 13.39
N ASN A 284 6.21 24.65 14.45
CA ASN A 284 7.39 23.82 14.71
C ASN A 284 7.21 22.37 14.25
N VAL A 285 6.04 22.01 13.73
CA VAL A 285 5.74 20.68 13.20
C VAL A 285 6.16 20.64 11.73
N GLY A 286 7.00 19.68 11.36
CA GLY A 286 7.42 19.53 9.98
C GLY A 286 6.28 19.07 9.06
N PRO A 287 6.38 19.33 7.74
CA PRO A 287 5.30 19.09 6.78
C PRO A 287 4.86 17.62 6.70
N VAL A 288 5.78 16.65 6.81
CA VAL A 288 5.42 15.22 6.78
C VAL A 288 4.62 14.86 8.03
N THR A 289 5.11 15.27 9.20
CA THR A 289 4.44 15.00 10.48
C THR A 289 3.04 15.61 10.50
N PHE A 290 2.91 16.87 10.08
CA PHE A 290 1.63 17.56 10.00
C PHE A 290 0.66 16.84 9.07
N SER A 291 1.11 16.54 7.85
CA SER A 291 0.30 15.87 6.83
C SER A 291 -0.21 14.50 7.29
N GLU A 292 0.65 13.69 7.92
CA GLU A 292 0.30 12.36 8.39
C GLU A 292 -0.61 12.39 9.63
N GLY A 293 -0.48 13.40 10.48
CA GLY A 293 -1.42 13.65 11.57
C GLY A 293 -2.82 14.04 11.06
N MET A 294 -2.88 14.96 10.11
CA MET A 294 -4.13 15.36 9.45
C MET A 294 -4.79 14.21 8.70
N ARG A 295 -4.00 13.39 7.99
CA ARG A 295 -4.49 12.18 7.31
C ARG A 295 -5.12 11.20 8.29
N MET A 296 -4.44 10.90 9.41
CA MET A 296 -4.97 10.05 10.48
C MET A 296 -6.30 10.60 11.02
N ALA A 297 -6.33 11.86 11.45
CA ALA A 297 -7.51 12.47 12.04
C ALA A 297 -8.68 12.51 11.04
N SER A 298 -8.42 12.86 9.77
CA SER A 298 -9.41 12.88 8.69
C SER A 298 -10.02 11.50 8.44
N GLN A 299 -9.19 10.44 8.33
CA GLN A 299 -9.67 9.08 8.10
C GLN A 299 -10.56 8.56 9.25
N ILE A 300 -10.17 8.87 10.49
CA ILE A 300 -10.94 8.49 11.68
C ILE A 300 -12.25 9.29 11.71
N TYR A 301 -12.16 10.63 11.63
CA TYR A 301 -13.30 11.54 11.71
C TYR A 301 -14.33 11.32 10.59
N ALA A 302 -13.91 10.87 9.42
CA ALA A 302 -14.81 10.52 8.30
C ALA A 302 -15.76 9.34 8.62
N LYS A 303 -15.48 8.55 9.66
CA LYS A 303 -16.33 7.43 10.11
C LYS A 303 -17.24 7.77 11.27
N ARG A 304 -17.25 9.02 11.72
CA ARG A 304 -18.21 9.51 12.70
C ARG A 304 -19.65 9.33 12.20
N LYS A 305 -20.59 9.33 13.12
CA LYS A 305 -22.01 9.42 12.81
C LYS A 305 -22.30 10.77 12.15
N VAL A 306 -22.93 10.74 10.99
CA VAL A 306 -23.47 11.93 10.31
C VAL A 306 -24.99 11.85 10.46
N GLU A 307 -25.59 12.87 11.06
CA GLU A 307 -27.05 12.98 11.09
C GLU A 307 -27.53 13.15 9.65
N GLN A 308 -28.45 12.29 9.20
CA GLN A 308 -29.13 12.52 7.93
C GLN A 308 -30.15 13.62 8.19
N GLU A 309 -30.05 14.73 7.47
CA GLU A 309 -31.14 15.70 7.42
C GLU A 309 -32.36 14.98 6.84
N GLU A 310 -33.36 14.72 7.70
CA GLU A 310 -34.69 14.36 7.23
C GLU A 310 -35.15 15.53 6.36
N LYS A 311 -35.22 15.30 5.05
CA LYS A 311 -35.98 16.20 4.18
C LYS A 311 -37.40 16.19 4.71
N GLU A 312 -37.78 17.26 5.40
CA GLU A 312 -39.18 17.58 5.68
C GLU A 312 -39.92 17.49 4.34
N GLY A 313 -40.71 16.43 4.20
CA GLY A 313 -41.70 16.34 3.16
C GLY A 313 -42.76 17.38 3.49
N ASP A 314 -42.70 18.53 2.82
CA ASP A 314 -43.83 19.44 2.74
C ASP A 314 -44.99 18.71 2.04
N GLU A 315 -45.89 18.16 2.85
CA GLU A 315 -47.28 17.98 2.48
C GLU A 315 -48.00 19.33 2.56
N ALA A 316 -48.39 19.89 1.41
CA ALA A 316 -49.62 20.67 1.22
C ALA A 316 -49.98 20.77 -0.27
#